data_AF-W9YBP5-F1
#
_entry.id   AF-W9YBP5-F1
#
_cell.length_a   1.000
_cell.length_b   1.000
_cell.length_c   1.000
_cell.angle_alpha   90.00
_cell.angle_beta   90.00
_cell.angle_gamma   90.00
#
_symmetry.space_group_name_H-M   'P 1'
#
loop_
_entity.id
_entity.type
_entity.pdbx_description
1 polymer ?
#
loop_
_entity_poly.entity_id
_entity_poly.type
_entity_poly.pdbx_seq_one_letter_code
_entity_poly.pdbx_strand_id
1 'polypeptide(L)' 'MGLTPRKLVRYGSIAAGYGVATGVFALFFFGDVPRVRQDILQKIPVIGDYFVREIPPEDNPF' A
#
# COMPACT_ATOMS: atom_id res chain seq x y z
N MET A 1 3.62 6.51 -37.16
CA MET A 1 3.69 5.78 -35.87
C MET A 1 3.16 6.72 -34.79
N GLY A 2 2.12 6.34 -34.04
CA GLY A 2 1.50 7.24 -33.06
C GLY A 2 0.65 6.49 -32.03
N LEU A 3 0.30 7.18 -30.94
CA LEU A 3 -0.59 6.69 -29.90
C LEU A 3 -2.02 6.65 -30.44
N THR A 4 -2.47 5.46 -30.83
CA THR A 4 -3.88 5.23 -31.17
C THR A 4 -4.66 4.88 -29.90
N PRO A 5 -5.97 5.17 -29.83
CA PRO A 5 -6.78 4.84 -28.65
C PRO A 5 -6.69 3.36 -28.23
N ARG A 6 -6.68 2.45 -29.21
CA ARG A 6 -6.50 1.00 -28.95
C ARG A 6 -5.14 0.66 -28.31
N LYS A 7 -4.06 1.34 -28.71
CA LYS A 7 -2.73 1.14 -28.11
C LYS A 7 -2.66 1.72 -26.70
N LEU A 8 -3.27 2.89 -26.48
CA LEU A 8 -3.35 3.52 -25.16
C LEU A 8 -4.09 2.62 -24.17
N VAL A 9 -5.24 2.07 -24.55
CA VAL A 9 -6.00 1.16 -23.68
C VAL A 9 -5.18 -0.10 -23.38
N ARG A 10 -4.52 -0.69 -24.38
CA ARG A 10 -3.69 -1.90 -24.20
C ARG A 10 -2.50 -1.66 -23.27
N TYR A 11 -1.75 -0.59 -23.48
CA TYR A 11 -0.58 -0.32 -22.62
C TYR A 11 -0.99 0.23 -21.27
N GLY A 12 -2.09 0.98 -21.20
CA GLY A 12 -2.68 1.46 -19.95
C GLY A 12 -3.11 0.31 -19.05
N SER A 13 -3.77 -0.73 -19.59
CA SER A 13 -4.16 -1.89 -18.78
C SER A 13 -2.96 -2.67 -18.25
N ILE A 14 -1.92 -2.85 -19.07
CA ILE A 14 -0.67 -3.50 -18.64
C ILE A 14 0.01 -2.67 -17.54
N ALA A 15 0.17 -1.36 -17.75
CA ALA A 15 0.78 -0.46 -16.78
C ALA A 15 -0.02 -0.40 -15.47
N ALA A 16 -1.36 -0.41 -15.54
CA ALA A 16 -2.22 -0.48 -14.37
C ALA A 16 -1.99 -1.76 -13.57
N GLY A 17 -1.85 -2.92 -14.24
CA GLY A 17 -1.51 -4.19 -13.58
C GLY A 17 -0.20 -4.11 -12.81
N TYR A 18 0.86 -3.58 -13.43
CA TYR A 18 2.14 -3.37 -12.76
C TYR A 18 2.06 -2.32 -11.63
N GLY A 19 1.28 -1.26 -11.82
CA GLY A 19 1.07 -0.23 -10.81
C GLY A 19 0.40 -0.79 -9.55
N VAL A 20 -0.64 -1.62 -9.71
CA VAL A 20 -1.28 -2.32 -8.59
C VAL A 20 -0.29 -3.26 -7.91
N ALA A 21 0.40 -4.11 -8.67
CA ALA A 21 1.37 -5.06 -8.10
C ALA A 21 2.48 -4.35 -7.31
N THR A 22 3.02 -3.26 -7.85
CA THR A 22 4.08 -2.49 -7.19
C THR A 22 3.57 -1.73 -5.98
N GLY A 23 2.36 -1.18 -6.05
CA GLY A 23 1.70 -0.53 -4.92
C GLY A 23 1.47 -1.51 -3.77
N VAL A 24 0.93 -2.69 -4.05
CA VAL A 24 0.77 -3.76 -3.05
C VAL A 24 2.11 -4.15 -2.46
N PHE A 25 3.12 -4.41 -3.29
CA PHE A 25 4.48 -4.71 -2.83
C PHE A 25 5.02 -3.63 -1.88
N ALA A 26 4.91 -2.35 -2.25
CA ALA A 26 5.39 -1.25 -1.44
C ALA A 26 4.66 -1.17 -0.08
N LEU A 27 3.34 -1.36 -0.04
CA LEU A 27 2.59 -1.33 1.21
C LEU A 27 3.06 -2.40 2.20
N PHE A 28 3.33 -3.62 1.74
CA PHE A 28 3.83 -4.69 2.60
C PHE A 28 5.31 -4.53 2.94
N PHE A 29 6.14 -4.12 1.97
CA PHE A 29 7.57 -3.92 2.18
C PHE A 29 7.86 -2.79 3.18
N PHE A 30 7.09 -1.69 3.11
CA PHE A 30 7.20 -0.55 4.03
C PHE A 30 6.24 -0.63 5.21
N GLY A 31 5.62 -1.78 5.47
CA GLY A 31 4.60 -1.92 6.52
C GLY A 31 5.10 -1.66 7.94
N ASP A 32 6.41 -1.75 8.19
CA ASP A 32 7.02 -1.40 9.47
C ASP A 32 7.29 0.10 9.65
N VAL A 33 7.25 0.89 8.56
CA VAL A 33 7.40 2.35 8.64
C VAL A 33 6.16 2.90 9.36
N PRO A 34 6.31 3.61 10.50
CA PRO A 34 5.17 4.02 11.33
C PRO A 34 4.07 4.74 10.54
N ARG A 35 4.44 5.63 9.62
CA ARG A 35 3.50 6.35 8.75
C ARG A 35 2.73 5.43 7.81
N VAL A 36 3.38 4.48 7.13
CA VAL A 36 2.68 3.55 6.22
C VAL A 36 1.72 2.66 7.00
N ARG A 37 2.16 2.19 8.19
CA ARG A 37 1.33 1.38 9.06
C ARG A 37 0.09 2.12 9.56
N GLN A 38 0.28 3.28 10.18
CA GLN A 38 -0.78 4.03 10.85
C GLN A 38 -1.70 4.74 9.86
N ASP A 39 -1.14 5.31 8.79
CA ASP A 39 -1.92 6.14 7.87
C ASP A 39 -2.61 5.33 6.78
N ILE A 40 -2.09 4.13 6.44
CA ILE A 40 -2.61 3.29 5.35
C ILE A 40 -3.06 1.93 5.87
N LEU A 41 -2.14 1.08 6.36
CA LEU A 41 -2.45 -0.33 6.65
C LEU A 41 -3.51 -0.50 7.75
N GLN A 42 -3.43 0.28 8.83
CA GLN A 42 -4.41 0.27 9.92
C GLN A 42 -5.80 0.78 9.51
N LYS A 43 -5.93 1.46 8.37
CA LYS A 43 -7.21 1.96 7.85
C LYS A 43 -7.88 1.01 6.88
N ILE A 44 -7.25 -0.13 6.55
CA ILE A 44 -7.86 -1.12 5.67
C ILE A 44 -8.99 -1.81 6.43
N PRO A 45 -10.24 -1.79 5.91
CA PRO A 45 -11.33 -2.50 6.55
C PRO A 45 -11.01 -4.00 6.61
N VAL A 46 -11.52 -4.69 7.63
CA VAL A 46 -11.32 -6.14 7.89
C VAL A 46 -9.93 -6.50 8.46
N ILE A 47 -8.83 -5.92 7.97
CA ILE A 47 -7.47 -6.32 8.40
C ILE A 47 -6.67 -5.24 9.13
N GLY A 48 -7.20 -4.02 9.27
CA GLY A 48 -6.48 -2.89 9.87
C GLY A 48 -5.99 -3.16 11.29
N ASP A 49 -6.81 -3.83 12.10
CA ASP A 49 -6.51 -4.15 13.49
C ASP A 49 -5.29 -5.07 13.64
N TYR A 50 -4.97 -5.89 12.63
CA TYR A 50 -3.77 -6.74 12.62
C TYR A 50 -2.47 -5.92 12.66
N PHE A 51 -2.50 -4.68 12.18
CA PHE A 51 -1.34 -3.80 12.11
C PHE A 51 -1.22 -2.86 13.31
N VAL A 52 -2.08 -2.98 14.32
CA VAL A 52 -1.99 -2.22 15.56
C VAL A 52 -0.89 -2.82 16.43
N ARG A 53 0.13 -2.02 16.75
CA ARG A 53 1.11 -2.35 17.80
C ARG A 53 0.74 -1.57 19.04
N GLU A 54 0.10 -2.25 19.97
CA GLU A 54 -0.17 -1.71 21.31
C GLU A 54 1.13 -1.77 22.12
N ILE A 55 1.52 -0.63 22.68
CA ILE A 55 2.65 -0.52 23.60
C ILE A 55 2.02 -0.16 24.94
N PRO A 56 2.09 -1.04 25.96
CA PRO A 56 1.60 -0.73 27.28
C PRO A 56 2.25 0.56 27.82
N PRO A 57 1.51 1.46 28.48
CA PRO A 57 2.07 2.71 29.01
C PRO A 57 3.26 2.49 29.94
N GLU A 58 3.28 1.40 30.71
CA GLU A 58 4.36 0.98 31.59
C GLU A 58 5.65 0.58 30.85
N ASP A 59 5.54 0.14 29.60
CA ASP A 59 6.66 -0.25 28.73
C ASP A 59 7.19 0.93 27.90
N ASN A 60 6.57 2.11 28.02
CA ASN A 60 6.99 3.31 27.30
C ASN A 60 7.94 4.17 28.17
N PRO A 61 9.23 4.30 27.80
CA PRO A 61 10.18 5.12 28.55
C PRO A 61 10.03 6.64 28.33
N PHE A 62 9.00 7.11 27.61
CA PHE A 62 8.72 8.52 27.32
C PHE A 62 7.26 8.92 27.52
#